data_AF-A0A5N9ALJ3-F1
#
_entry.id   AF-A0A5N9ALJ3-F1
#
_cell.length_a   1.000
_cell.length_b   1.000
_cell.length_c   1.000
_cell.angle_alpha   90.00
_cell.angle_beta   90.00
_cell.angle_gamma   90.00
#
_symmetry.space_group_name_H-M   'P 1'
#
loop_
_entity.id
_entity.type
_entity.pdbx_description
1 polymer ?
#
loop_
_entity_poly.entity_id
_entity_poly.type
_entity_poly.pdbx_seq_one_letter_code
_entity_poly.pdbx_strand_id
1 'polypeptide(L)'
;NRAMSGKTGSADVLEALGANIALSPESVQKCIEQTGFGFMFAQGFHPSMKFAASPRREIGIRTVFNILGPLTNPAGAPSQVVGVSDPAVGEIMVRSLARLGSQKALVVHGGDGLDEITISGPSTIWFLANGFITKSEVSPDQFGISVSSITDIQVSNSFESAEIIKDVVNGVTGGARDIVVLNTSATLVSCGIAEDLEDGIELAEMSIASGRAASCLDSYVSLSNSLA
;
A
#
# COMPACT_ATOMS: atom_id res chain seq x y z
N ASN A 1 -7.69 2.51 -5.33
CA ASN A 1 -8.90 2.99 -6.07
C ASN A 1 -8.61 4.39 -6.59
N ARG A 2 -9.47 4.98 -7.44
CA ARG A 2 -9.33 6.40 -7.80
C ARG A 2 -9.46 7.29 -6.57
N ALA A 3 -8.81 8.45 -6.60
CA ALA A 3 -8.86 9.39 -5.48
C ALA A 3 -10.30 9.83 -5.17
N MET A 4 -10.68 9.79 -3.89
CA MET A 4 -11.97 10.32 -3.39
C MET A 4 -11.81 11.65 -2.65
N SER A 5 -10.66 11.89 -2.02
CA SER A 5 -10.35 13.09 -1.23
C SER A 5 -8.93 13.64 -1.42
N GLY A 6 -8.03 12.87 -2.06
CA GLY A 6 -6.67 13.29 -2.40
C GLY A 6 -6.54 13.73 -3.85
N LYS A 7 -5.35 14.23 -4.24
CA LYS A 7 -5.06 14.61 -5.63
C LYS A 7 -4.79 13.40 -6.53
N THR A 8 -4.35 12.29 -5.92
CA THR A 8 -3.93 11.06 -6.61
C THR A 8 -4.40 9.83 -5.83
N GLY A 9 -4.87 8.81 -6.55
CA GLY A 9 -5.12 7.48 -6.02
C GLY A 9 -4.27 6.45 -6.77
N SER A 10 -4.07 5.27 -6.18
CA SER A 10 -3.23 4.22 -6.80
C SER A 10 -3.66 3.84 -8.22
N ALA A 11 -4.96 3.89 -8.52
CA ALA A 11 -5.47 3.66 -9.87
C ALA A 11 -5.01 4.74 -10.86
N ASP A 12 -5.10 6.01 -10.46
CA ASP A 12 -4.75 7.15 -11.30
C ASP A 12 -3.25 7.18 -11.59
N VAL A 13 -2.43 6.77 -10.62
CA VAL A 13 -0.97 6.69 -10.76
C VAL A 13 -0.54 5.51 -11.65
N LEU A 14 -1.16 4.33 -11.50
CA LEU A 14 -0.87 3.19 -12.38
C LEU A 14 -1.25 3.46 -13.84
N GLU A 15 -2.36 4.16 -14.10
CA GLU A 15 -2.68 4.63 -15.46
C GLU A 15 -1.65 5.64 -15.98
N ALA A 16 -1.20 6.58 -15.14
CA ALA A 16 -0.15 7.54 -15.51
C ALA A 16 1.21 6.87 -15.78
N LEU A 17 1.49 5.72 -15.13
CA LEU A 17 2.62 4.84 -15.42
C LEU A 17 2.44 4.02 -16.72
N GLY A 18 1.25 4.07 -17.33
CA GLY A 18 0.94 3.40 -18.61
C GLY A 18 0.30 2.02 -18.48
N ALA A 19 -0.04 1.57 -17.27
CA ALA A 19 -0.69 0.28 -17.07
C ALA A 19 -2.17 0.30 -17.46
N ASN A 20 -2.68 -0.82 -17.97
CA ASN A 20 -4.12 -1.00 -18.08
C ASN A 20 -4.69 -1.54 -16.75
N ILE A 21 -5.52 -0.74 -16.08
CA ILE A 21 -6.07 -1.08 -14.76
C ILE A 21 -7.46 -1.75 -14.82
N ALA A 22 -8.09 -1.79 -15.98
CA ALA A 22 -9.45 -2.29 -16.18
C ALA A 22 -9.45 -3.77 -16.61
N LEU A 23 -8.60 -4.59 -15.99
CA LEU A 23 -8.44 -6.00 -16.31
C LEU A 23 -9.56 -6.86 -15.71
N SER A 24 -9.89 -7.96 -16.39
CA SER A 24 -10.73 -9.02 -15.83
C SER A 24 -9.99 -9.78 -14.70
N PRO A 25 -10.70 -10.49 -13.82
CA PRO A 25 -10.08 -11.33 -12.79
C PRO A 25 -9.04 -12.32 -13.35
N GLU A 26 -9.32 -12.94 -14.49
CA GLU A 26 -8.43 -13.89 -15.16
C GLU A 26 -7.17 -13.21 -15.69
N SER A 27 -7.28 -11.99 -16.21
CA SER A 27 -6.13 -11.20 -16.66
C SER A 27 -5.28 -10.72 -15.47
N VAL A 28 -5.90 -10.32 -14.35
CA VAL A 28 -5.17 -9.99 -13.12
C VAL A 28 -4.41 -11.21 -12.59
N GLN A 29 -5.03 -12.40 -12.59
CA GLN A 29 -4.37 -13.65 -12.21
C GLN A 29 -3.11 -13.87 -13.07
N LYS A 30 -3.21 -13.74 -14.39
CA LYS A 30 -2.05 -13.88 -15.29
C LYS A 30 -0.94 -12.86 -14.99
N CYS A 31 -1.29 -11.62 -14.66
CA CYS A 31 -0.31 -10.62 -14.24
C CYS A 31 0.45 -11.08 -12.99
N ILE A 32 -0.26 -11.53 -11.95
CA ILE A 32 0.37 -12.02 -10.71
C ILE A 32 1.28 -13.22 -11.00
N GLU A 33 0.82 -14.20 -11.78
CA GLU A 33 1.59 -15.40 -12.08
C GLU A 33 2.87 -15.13 -12.89
N GLN A 34 2.85 -14.13 -13.79
CA GLN A 34 3.96 -13.87 -14.71
C GLN A 34 4.92 -12.77 -14.25
N THR A 35 4.43 -11.78 -13.50
CA THR A 35 5.25 -10.63 -13.06
C THR A 35 5.40 -10.54 -11.55
N GLY A 36 4.60 -11.28 -10.79
CA GLY A 36 4.53 -11.15 -9.34
C GLY A 36 3.68 -9.97 -8.84
N PHE A 37 3.04 -9.21 -9.74
CA PHE A 37 2.22 -8.05 -9.39
C PHE A 37 0.86 -8.06 -10.11
N GLY A 38 -0.20 -7.67 -9.40
CA GLY A 38 -1.52 -7.47 -9.96
C GLY A 38 -2.29 -6.37 -9.25
N PHE A 39 -3.04 -5.58 -10.02
CA PHE A 39 -3.89 -4.54 -9.48
C PHE A 39 -5.37 -4.92 -9.63
N MET A 40 -6.09 -4.91 -8.51
CA MET A 40 -7.52 -5.21 -8.47
C MET A 40 -8.32 -3.91 -8.35
N PHE A 41 -8.83 -3.40 -9.47
CA PHE A 41 -9.62 -2.17 -9.46
C PHE A 41 -11.00 -2.39 -8.81
N ALA A 42 -11.21 -1.79 -7.63
CA ALA A 42 -12.34 -2.10 -6.75
C ALA A 42 -13.74 -2.05 -7.40
N GLN A 43 -13.95 -1.21 -8.41
CA GLN A 43 -15.25 -1.14 -9.12
C GLN A 43 -15.59 -2.45 -9.86
N GLY A 44 -14.58 -3.17 -10.36
CA GLY A 44 -14.76 -4.47 -11.02
C GLY A 44 -14.93 -5.64 -10.05
N PHE A 45 -14.35 -5.55 -8.85
CA PHE A 45 -14.32 -6.67 -7.88
C PHE A 45 -15.39 -6.58 -6.78
N HIS A 46 -16.04 -5.43 -6.60
CA HIS A 46 -17.11 -5.27 -5.61
C HIS A 46 -18.40 -4.69 -6.24
N PRO A 47 -19.01 -5.36 -7.24
CA PRO A 47 -20.15 -4.82 -7.98
C PRO A 47 -21.37 -4.54 -7.09
N SER A 48 -21.53 -5.29 -6.00
CA SER A 48 -22.62 -5.11 -5.03
C SER A 48 -22.50 -3.81 -4.22
N MET A 49 -21.32 -3.18 -4.17
CA MET A 49 -21.14 -1.91 -3.45
C MET A 49 -21.95 -0.76 -4.06
N LYS A 50 -22.43 -0.89 -5.31
CA LYS A 50 -23.33 0.09 -5.94
C LYS A 50 -24.64 0.28 -5.16
N PHE A 51 -25.14 -0.76 -4.49
CA PHE A 51 -26.37 -0.68 -3.71
C PHE A 51 -26.20 0.14 -2.42
N ALA A 52 -24.97 0.24 -1.89
CA ALA A 52 -24.64 1.08 -0.76
C ALA A 52 -24.27 2.52 -1.16
N ALA A 53 -24.13 2.82 -2.46
CA ALA A 53 -23.62 4.12 -2.91
C ALA A 53 -24.58 5.28 -2.63
N SER A 54 -25.88 5.14 -2.93
CA SER A 54 -26.88 6.20 -2.66
C SER A 54 -27.04 6.47 -1.16
N PRO A 55 -27.28 5.45 -0.30
CA PRO A 55 -27.43 5.68 1.13
C PRO A 55 -26.18 6.33 1.75
N ARG A 56 -24.97 5.93 1.34
CA ARG A 56 -23.73 6.55 1.83
C ARG A 56 -23.62 8.03 1.47
N ARG A 57 -24.05 8.40 0.26
CA ARG A 57 -24.05 9.80 -0.19
C ARG A 57 -25.06 10.64 0.59
N GLU A 58 -26.24 10.08 0.83
CA GLU A 58 -27.31 10.73 1.61
C GLU A 58 -26.90 10.93 3.08
N ILE A 59 -26.22 9.95 3.68
CA ILE A 59 -25.70 10.03 5.06
C ILE A 59 -24.60 11.11 5.19
N GLY A 60 -23.73 11.26 4.18
CA GLY A 60 -22.76 12.37 4.11
C GLY A 60 -21.66 12.40 5.18
N ILE A 61 -21.58 11.40 6.07
CA ILE A 61 -20.57 11.26 7.12
C ILE A 61 -19.74 9.97 6.96
N ARG A 62 -18.57 9.92 7.60
CA ARG A 62 -17.77 8.68 7.66
C ARG A 62 -18.55 7.59 8.40
N THR A 63 -18.50 6.37 7.87
CA THR A 63 -19.15 5.17 8.45
C THR A 63 -18.18 4.00 8.45
N VAL A 64 -18.59 2.84 8.94
CA VAL A 64 -17.79 1.59 8.86
C VAL A 64 -17.35 1.28 7.42
N PHE A 65 -18.14 1.65 6.40
CA PHE A 65 -17.77 1.47 4.99
C PHE A 65 -16.49 2.21 4.56
N ASN A 66 -16.03 3.19 5.34
CA ASN A 66 -14.77 3.88 5.08
C ASN A 66 -13.53 3.08 5.50
N ILE A 67 -13.69 2.08 6.38
CA ILE A 67 -12.58 1.23 6.85
C ILE A 67 -12.68 -0.21 6.35
N LEU A 68 -13.77 -0.59 5.67
CA LEU A 68 -13.97 -1.95 5.14
C LEU A 68 -13.06 -2.27 3.95
N GLY A 69 -12.65 -1.28 3.15
CA GLY A 69 -11.95 -1.51 1.88
C GLY A 69 -10.74 -2.44 2.00
N PRO A 70 -9.78 -2.16 2.90
CA PRO A 70 -8.62 -3.02 3.12
C PRO A 70 -9.00 -4.43 3.63
N LEU A 71 -10.10 -4.58 4.36
CA LEU A 71 -10.57 -5.85 4.91
C LEU A 71 -11.22 -6.78 3.86
N THR A 72 -11.47 -6.28 2.65
CA THR A 72 -12.18 -7.01 1.60
C THR A 72 -11.32 -7.26 0.36
N ASN A 73 -10.03 -7.59 0.53
CA ASN A 73 -9.15 -7.92 -0.59
C ASN A 73 -9.75 -9.09 -1.42
N PRO A 74 -10.05 -8.90 -2.72
CA PRO A 74 -10.68 -9.94 -3.55
C PRO A 74 -9.83 -11.19 -3.73
N ALA A 75 -8.50 -11.10 -3.58
CA ALA A 75 -7.58 -12.22 -3.69
C ALA A 75 -7.59 -13.14 -2.47
N GLY A 76 -8.21 -12.72 -1.35
CA GLY A 76 -8.08 -13.43 -0.08
C GLY A 76 -6.63 -13.49 0.43
N ALA A 77 -5.85 -12.43 0.18
CA ALA A 77 -4.43 -12.38 0.55
C ALA A 77 -4.26 -12.62 2.06
N PRO A 78 -3.43 -13.61 2.48
CA PRO A 78 -3.28 -14.00 3.88
C PRO A 78 -2.42 -13.01 4.69
N SER A 79 -1.66 -12.17 3.98
CA SER A 79 -0.78 -11.14 4.51
C SER A 79 -1.10 -9.78 3.90
N GLN A 80 -1.05 -8.74 4.72
CA GLN A 80 -1.37 -7.38 4.31
C GLN A 80 -0.76 -6.32 5.24
N VAL A 81 -0.45 -5.17 4.65
CA VAL A 81 -0.19 -3.92 5.38
C VAL A 81 -1.37 -3.00 5.13
N VAL A 82 -1.96 -2.46 6.20
CA VAL A 82 -3.15 -1.62 6.13
C VAL A 82 -2.88 -0.30 6.85
N GLY A 83 -3.02 0.78 6.10
CA GLY A 83 -3.03 2.13 6.62
C GLY A 83 -4.28 2.52 7.37
N VAL A 84 -4.15 3.24 8.48
CA VAL A 84 -5.26 3.95 9.12
C VAL A 84 -4.92 5.41 9.37
N SER A 85 -5.84 6.31 9.02
CA SER A 85 -5.68 7.76 9.27
C SER A 85 -6.03 8.17 10.72
N ASP A 86 -6.73 7.30 11.45
CA ASP A 86 -7.10 7.53 12.85
C ASP A 86 -6.51 6.39 13.70
N PRO A 87 -5.61 6.67 14.66
CA PRO A 87 -5.00 5.62 15.46
C PRO A 87 -6.02 4.91 16.37
N ALA A 88 -7.17 5.52 16.65
CA ALA A 88 -8.23 4.91 17.45
C ALA A 88 -8.85 3.68 16.78
N VAL A 89 -8.76 3.56 15.44
CA VAL A 89 -9.27 2.38 14.73
C VAL A 89 -8.22 1.30 14.50
N GLY A 90 -6.93 1.58 14.75
CA GLY A 90 -5.83 0.66 14.43
C GLY A 90 -5.96 -0.71 15.11
N GLU A 91 -6.28 -0.73 16.41
CA GLU A 91 -6.48 -1.97 17.15
C GLU A 91 -7.73 -2.74 16.68
N ILE A 92 -8.81 -2.03 16.36
CA ILE A 92 -10.04 -2.66 15.85
C ILE A 92 -9.78 -3.30 14.49
N MET A 93 -9.01 -2.63 13.63
CA MET A 93 -8.64 -3.11 12.30
C MET A 93 -7.81 -4.40 12.39
N VAL A 94 -6.72 -4.41 13.16
CA VAL A 94 -5.85 -5.60 13.25
C VAL A 94 -6.58 -6.80 13.88
N ARG A 95 -7.46 -6.57 14.87
CA ARG A 95 -8.30 -7.62 15.45
C ARG A 95 -9.33 -8.16 14.44
N SER A 96 -9.85 -7.28 13.57
CA SER A 96 -10.78 -7.69 12.51
C SER A 96 -10.06 -8.56 11.47
N LEU A 97 -8.84 -8.18 11.08
CA LEU A 97 -7.98 -8.99 10.20
C LEU A 97 -7.70 -10.39 10.76
N ALA A 98 -7.40 -10.49 12.05
CA ALA A 98 -7.22 -11.78 12.72
C ALA A 98 -8.48 -12.65 12.65
N ARG A 99 -9.66 -12.06 12.89
CA ARG A 99 -10.95 -12.76 12.81
C ARG A 99 -11.34 -13.17 11.39
N LEU A 100 -10.88 -12.43 10.39
CA LEU A 100 -11.07 -12.73 8.97
C LEU A 100 -10.06 -13.75 8.44
N GLY A 101 -9.12 -14.22 9.28
CA GLY A 101 -8.21 -15.32 8.95
C GLY A 101 -6.81 -14.89 8.51
N SER A 102 -6.45 -13.61 8.60
CA SER A 102 -5.06 -13.17 8.36
C SER A 102 -4.12 -13.80 9.38
N GLN A 103 -2.99 -14.34 8.91
CA GLN A 103 -1.98 -14.98 9.78
C GLN A 103 -0.90 -14.01 10.23
N LYS A 104 -0.50 -13.12 9.31
CA LYS A 104 0.43 -12.02 9.56
C LYS A 104 -0.10 -10.75 8.91
N ALA A 105 -0.27 -9.67 9.66
CA ALA A 105 -0.73 -8.41 9.10
C ALA A 105 -0.21 -7.24 9.92
N LEU A 106 0.10 -6.13 9.27
CA LEU A 106 0.45 -4.88 9.94
C LEU A 106 -0.65 -3.87 9.70
N VAL A 107 -1.09 -3.20 10.76
CA VAL A 107 -1.84 -1.96 10.65
C VAL A 107 -0.90 -0.83 11.06
N VAL A 108 -0.83 0.23 10.25
CA VAL A 108 0.15 1.32 10.42
C VAL A 108 -0.54 2.68 10.46
N HIS A 109 0.04 3.60 11.22
CA HIS A 109 -0.39 4.98 11.33
C HIS A 109 0.81 5.90 11.56
N GLY A 110 1.05 6.83 10.65
CA GLY A 110 2.06 7.88 10.80
C GLY A 110 1.60 8.94 11.80
N GLY A 111 2.48 9.40 12.69
CA GLY A 111 2.17 10.42 13.69
C GLY A 111 1.80 11.80 13.11
N ASP A 112 2.03 12.01 11.82
CA ASP A 112 1.60 13.16 11.03
C ASP A 112 0.18 13.00 10.43
N GLY A 113 -0.50 11.89 10.73
CA GLY A 113 -1.84 11.58 10.24
C GLY A 113 -1.88 10.76 8.96
N LEU A 114 -0.72 10.37 8.43
CA LEU A 114 -0.61 9.52 7.25
C LEU A 114 -1.10 8.09 7.56
N ASP A 115 -1.77 7.47 6.60
CA ASP A 115 -2.14 6.06 6.64
C ASP A 115 -1.00 5.15 6.13
N GLU A 116 0.25 5.52 6.40
CA GLU A 116 1.47 4.82 6.02
C GLU A 116 2.49 4.96 7.17
N ILE A 117 3.60 4.23 7.13
CA ILE A 117 4.74 4.52 7.99
C ILE A 117 5.40 5.79 7.44
N THR A 118 5.40 6.87 8.22
CA THR A 118 5.90 8.18 7.79
C THR A 118 7.40 8.33 7.98
N ILE A 119 8.01 9.20 7.18
CA ILE A 119 9.40 9.66 7.32
C ILE A 119 9.51 10.97 8.11
N SER A 120 8.37 11.55 8.52
CA SER A 120 8.32 12.85 9.21
C SER A 120 8.39 12.76 10.73
N GLY A 121 8.37 11.55 11.29
CA GLY A 121 8.37 11.30 12.72
C GLY A 121 7.93 9.88 13.08
N PRO A 122 7.54 9.64 14.35
CA PRO A 122 7.14 8.31 14.81
C PRO A 122 5.88 7.80 14.11
N SER A 123 5.80 6.48 13.93
CA SER A 123 4.64 5.75 13.42
C SER A 123 4.23 4.66 14.41
N THR A 124 2.93 4.52 14.63
CA THR A 124 2.37 3.39 15.40
C THR A 124 2.15 2.19 14.49
N ILE A 125 2.58 1.02 14.94
CA ILE A 125 2.36 -0.26 14.25
C ILE A 125 1.61 -1.21 15.18
N TRP A 126 0.51 -1.77 14.70
CA TRP A 126 -0.13 -2.94 15.28
C TRP A 126 0.20 -4.17 14.41
N PHE A 127 0.97 -5.10 14.96
CA PHE A 127 1.40 -6.28 14.24
C PHE A 127 0.66 -7.52 14.73
N LEU A 128 -0.06 -8.17 13.83
CA LEU A 128 -0.61 -9.49 13.99
C LEU A 128 0.41 -10.52 13.52
N ALA A 129 0.78 -11.47 14.37
CA ALA A 129 1.55 -12.65 14.00
C ALA A 129 1.10 -13.85 14.81
N ASN A 130 0.73 -14.94 14.14
CA ASN A 130 0.35 -16.22 14.77
C ASN A 130 -0.75 -16.05 15.83
N GLY A 131 -1.73 -15.17 15.58
CA GLY A 131 -2.83 -14.88 16.51
C GLY A 131 -2.50 -13.91 17.65
N PHE A 132 -1.24 -13.50 17.80
CA PHE A 132 -0.82 -12.49 18.77
C PHE A 132 -0.79 -11.11 18.12
N ILE A 133 -1.24 -10.10 18.86
CA ILE A 133 -1.22 -8.71 18.43
C ILE A 133 -0.27 -7.95 19.34
N THR A 134 0.76 -7.35 18.77
CA THR A 134 1.65 -6.41 19.46
C THR A 134 1.40 -5.00 18.95
N LYS A 135 1.63 -4.01 19.81
CA LYS A 135 1.62 -2.59 19.46
C LYS A 135 3.00 -2.03 19.75
N SER A 136 3.57 -1.33 18.78
CA SER A 136 4.89 -0.70 18.89
C SER A 136 4.89 0.67 18.20
N GLU A 137 5.93 1.45 18.48
CA GLU A 137 6.20 2.71 17.80
C GLU A 137 7.58 2.61 17.16
N VAL A 138 7.69 3.08 15.92
CA VAL A 138 8.93 3.10 15.15
C VAL A 138 9.18 4.51 14.64
N SER A 139 10.43 4.91 14.55
CA SER A 139 10.82 6.22 14.01
C SER A 139 11.88 6.04 12.92
N PRO A 140 11.89 6.90 11.89
CA PRO A 140 12.83 6.79 10.76
C PRO A 140 14.30 6.76 11.19
N ASP A 141 14.65 7.51 12.22
CA ASP A 141 16.03 7.61 12.75
C ASP A 141 16.55 6.28 13.31
N GLN A 142 15.67 5.37 13.72
CA GLN A 142 16.05 4.02 14.17
C GLN A 142 16.68 3.19 13.05
N PHE A 143 16.40 3.56 11.80
CA PHE A 143 16.88 2.86 10.59
C PHE A 143 17.88 3.70 9.79
N GLY A 144 18.42 4.77 10.38
CA GLY A 144 19.34 5.69 9.70
C GLY A 144 18.68 6.59 8.64
N ILE A 145 17.35 6.61 8.56
CA ILE A 145 16.60 7.51 7.67
C ILE A 145 16.47 8.87 8.34
N SER A 146 16.85 9.93 7.63
CA SER A 146 16.70 11.29 8.13
C SER A 146 15.24 11.69 8.19
N VAL A 147 14.82 12.28 9.32
CA VAL A 147 13.49 12.84 9.44
C VAL A 147 13.33 14.01 8.47
N SER A 148 12.36 13.92 7.57
CA SER A 148 12.07 14.93 6.54
C SER A 148 10.59 15.28 6.51
N SER A 149 10.24 16.49 6.09
CA SER A 149 8.84 16.90 6.02
C SER A 149 8.12 16.12 4.93
N ILE A 150 6.90 15.64 5.21
CA ILE A 150 6.06 15.00 4.20
C ILE A 150 5.73 15.94 3.04
N THR A 151 5.82 17.25 3.26
CA THR A 151 5.64 18.27 2.21
C THR A 151 6.68 18.18 1.11
N ASP A 152 7.86 17.63 1.40
CA ASP A 152 8.98 17.57 0.46
C ASP A 152 8.75 16.50 -0.63
N ILE A 153 7.82 15.57 -0.38
CA ILE A 153 7.42 14.51 -1.32
C ILE A 153 5.96 14.65 -1.77
N GLN A 154 5.32 15.79 -1.50
CA GLN A 154 3.94 16.03 -1.88
C GLN A 154 3.81 16.30 -3.39
N VAL A 155 2.91 15.56 -4.04
CA VAL A 155 2.62 15.71 -5.47
C VAL A 155 1.35 16.50 -5.74
N SER A 156 1.29 17.16 -6.89
CA SER A 156 0.14 17.93 -7.33
C SER A 156 -0.83 17.13 -8.22
N ASN A 157 -0.36 16.07 -8.87
CA ASN A 157 -1.15 15.25 -9.80
C ASN A 157 -0.53 13.85 -10.01
N SER A 158 -1.23 12.98 -10.74
CA SER A 158 -0.82 11.58 -10.94
C SER A 158 0.40 11.42 -11.83
N PHE A 159 0.67 12.35 -12.76
CA PHE A 159 1.86 12.33 -13.59
C PHE A 159 3.11 12.62 -12.77
N GLU A 160 3.06 13.63 -11.88
CA GLU A 160 4.17 13.88 -10.94
C GLU A 160 4.43 12.68 -10.04
N SER A 161 3.36 12.03 -9.53
CA SER A 161 3.50 10.80 -8.74
C SER A 161 4.14 9.67 -9.54
N ALA A 162 3.79 9.51 -10.81
CA ALA A 162 4.35 8.50 -11.68
C ALA A 162 5.85 8.74 -11.96
N GLU A 163 6.25 9.99 -12.20
CA GLU A 163 7.66 10.33 -12.39
C GLU A 163 8.48 10.08 -11.12
N ILE A 164 7.99 10.46 -9.94
CA ILE A 164 8.67 10.15 -8.66
C ILE A 164 8.80 8.64 -8.45
N ILE A 165 7.77 7.84 -8.77
CA ILE A 165 7.86 6.39 -8.66
C ILE A 165 8.93 5.84 -9.60
N LYS A 166 9.00 6.34 -10.85
CA LYS A 166 10.05 5.96 -11.80
C LYS A 166 11.43 6.31 -11.26
N ASP A 167 11.61 7.49 -10.68
CA ASP A 167 12.87 7.90 -10.05
C ASP A 167 13.26 6.93 -8.92
N VAL A 168 12.31 6.61 -8.04
CA VAL A 168 12.53 5.68 -6.92
C VAL A 168 12.94 4.29 -7.41
N VAL A 169 12.20 3.68 -8.35
CA VAL A 169 12.54 2.32 -8.82
C VAL A 169 13.82 2.28 -9.65
N ASN A 170 14.27 3.41 -10.20
CA ASN A 170 15.56 3.58 -10.86
C ASN A 170 16.69 3.97 -9.89
N GLY A 171 16.42 4.03 -8.58
CA GLY A 171 17.43 4.18 -7.53
C GLY A 171 17.76 5.61 -7.14
N VAL A 172 16.99 6.61 -7.59
CA VAL A 172 17.16 8.00 -7.13
C VAL A 172 16.94 8.07 -5.62
N THR A 173 17.91 8.64 -4.91
CA THR A 173 17.89 8.77 -3.45
C THR A 173 17.09 9.99 -2.99
N GLY A 174 16.50 9.92 -1.80
CA GLY A 174 15.79 11.01 -1.14
C GLY A 174 14.52 10.52 -0.45
N GLY A 175 13.76 11.43 0.17
CA GLY A 175 12.62 11.08 1.01
C GLY A 175 11.56 10.20 0.31
N ALA A 176 11.38 10.34 -1.01
CA ALA A 176 10.46 9.50 -1.77
C ALA A 176 10.90 8.03 -1.83
N ARG A 177 12.21 7.79 -1.93
CA ARG A 177 12.76 6.43 -1.83
C ARG A 177 12.65 5.93 -0.39
N ASP A 178 12.96 6.77 0.58
CA ASP A 178 12.99 6.39 1.99
C ASP A 178 11.61 5.93 2.48
N ILE A 179 10.53 6.66 2.13
CA ILE A 179 9.16 6.26 2.49
C ILE A 179 8.73 4.96 1.79
N VAL A 180 9.14 4.76 0.53
CA VAL A 180 8.86 3.53 -0.21
C VAL A 180 9.58 2.34 0.41
N VAL A 181 10.86 2.48 0.74
CA VAL A 181 11.67 1.44 1.39
C VAL A 181 11.08 1.07 2.76
N LEU A 182 10.73 2.06 3.57
CA LEU A 182 10.17 1.84 4.90
C LEU A 182 8.82 1.11 4.85
N ASN A 183 7.90 1.50 3.96
CA ASN A 183 6.62 0.81 3.82
C ASN A 183 6.75 -0.56 3.13
N THR A 184 7.73 -0.73 2.25
CA THR A 184 8.07 -2.04 1.65
C THR A 184 8.58 -3.00 2.71
N SER A 185 9.41 -2.54 3.66
CA SER A 185 9.91 -3.37 4.76
C SER A 185 8.77 -3.97 5.59
N ALA A 186 7.76 -3.17 5.95
CA ALA A 186 6.56 -3.62 6.64
C ALA A 186 5.79 -4.69 5.84
N THR A 187 5.75 -4.55 4.51
CA THR A 187 5.13 -5.53 3.62
C THR A 187 5.90 -6.85 3.63
N LEU A 188 7.23 -6.80 3.54
CA LEU A 188 8.09 -7.98 3.58
C LEU A 188 8.00 -8.72 4.93
N VAL A 189 7.93 -7.99 6.04
CA VAL A 189 7.68 -8.57 7.38
C VAL A 189 6.29 -9.22 7.45
N SER A 190 5.25 -8.58 6.91
CA SER A 190 3.90 -9.14 6.87
C SER A 190 3.83 -10.45 6.09
N CYS A 191 4.66 -10.59 5.05
CA CYS A 191 4.77 -11.80 4.24
C CYS A 191 5.70 -12.86 4.86
N GLY A 192 6.42 -12.53 5.94
CA GLY A 192 7.43 -13.41 6.52
C GLY A 192 8.65 -13.61 5.63
N ILE A 193 8.91 -12.69 4.69
CA ILE A 193 10.11 -12.66 3.86
C ILE A 193 11.26 -12.03 4.64
N ALA A 194 10.97 -11.00 5.43
CA ALA A 194 11.90 -10.35 6.35
C ALA A 194 11.60 -10.74 7.81
N GLU A 195 12.63 -10.80 8.64
CA GLU A 195 12.51 -11.08 10.08
C GLU A 195 11.97 -9.87 10.85
N ASP A 196 12.44 -8.67 10.52
CA ASP A 196 12.03 -7.39 11.08
C ASP A 196 12.12 -6.26 10.04
N LEU A 197 11.88 -5.02 10.48
CA LEU A 197 11.90 -3.86 9.58
C LEU A 197 13.31 -3.53 9.07
N GLU A 198 14.37 -3.83 9.82
CA GLU A 198 15.75 -3.55 9.41
C GLU A 198 16.14 -4.48 8.26
N ASP A 199 15.92 -5.79 8.42
CA ASP A 199 16.08 -6.79 7.33
C ASP A 199 15.17 -6.46 6.13
N GLY A 200 13.93 -6.03 6.39
CA GLY A 200 13.00 -5.63 5.34
C GLY A 200 13.47 -4.39 4.56
N ILE A 201 14.14 -3.44 5.21
CA ILE A 201 14.74 -2.26 4.56
C ILE A 201 15.86 -2.71 3.63
N GLU A 202 16.80 -3.53 4.12
CA GLU A 202 17.92 -4.03 3.30
C GLU A 202 17.42 -4.75 2.03
N LEU A 203 16.41 -5.62 2.17
CA LEU A 203 15.81 -6.33 1.03
C LEU A 203 15.10 -5.40 0.05
N ALA A 204 14.40 -4.38 0.55
CA ALA A 204 13.73 -3.38 -0.29
C ALA A 204 14.75 -2.56 -1.09
N GLU A 205 15.82 -2.10 -0.44
CA GLU A 205 16.90 -1.38 -1.09
C GLU A 205 17.61 -2.24 -2.14
N MET A 206 17.89 -3.50 -1.84
CA MET A 206 18.44 -4.45 -2.80
C MET A 206 17.53 -4.65 -4.01
N SER A 207 16.21 -4.68 -3.83
CA SER A 207 15.23 -4.79 -4.93
C SER A 207 15.31 -3.61 -5.90
N ILE A 208 15.47 -2.39 -5.35
CA ILE A 208 15.66 -1.17 -6.13
C ILE A 208 17.05 -1.18 -6.80
N ALA A 209 18.11 -1.38 -6.03
CA ALA A 209 19.50 -1.29 -6.51
C ALA A 209 19.83 -2.35 -7.59
N SER A 210 19.19 -3.51 -7.54
CA SER A 210 19.35 -4.56 -8.56
C SER A 210 18.52 -4.34 -9.84
N GLY A 211 17.67 -3.30 -9.87
CA GLY A 211 16.76 -3.02 -10.98
C GLY A 211 15.54 -3.95 -11.06
N ARG A 212 15.36 -4.87 -10.10
CA ARG A 212 14.20 -5.78 -10.08
C ARG A 212 12.89 -5.03 -9.94
N ALA A 213 12.85 -3.98 -9.12
CA ALA A 213 11.67 -3.14 -8.95
C ALA A 213 11.24 -2.48 -10.28
N ALA A 214 12.18 -1.85 -10.99
CA ALA A 214 11.93 -1.24 -12.29
C ALA A 214 11.49 -2.28 -13.34
N SER A 215 12.19 -3.41 -13.42
CA SER A 215 11.84 -4.50 -14.34
C SER A 215 10.46 -5.08 -14.07
N CYS A 216 10.03 -5.19 -12.81
CA CYS A 216 8.70 -5.65 -12.43
C CYS A 216 7.62 -4.67 -12.91
N LEU A 217 7.84 -3.36 -12.73
CA LEU A 217 6.94 -2.32 -13.19
C LEU A 217 6.77 -2.37 -14.72
N ASP A 218 7.87 -2.40 -15.47
CA ASP A 218 7.85 -2.45 -16.94
C ASP A 218 7.16 -3.72 -17.46
N SER A 219 7.42 -4.86 -16.81
CA SER A 219 6.81 -6.15 -17.17
C SER A 219 5.31 -6.13 -16.92
N TYR A 220 4.87 -5.57 -15.78
CA TYR A 220 3.45 -5.42 -15.47
C TYR A 220 2.74 -4.47 -16.45
N VAL A 221 3.32 -3.31 -16.74
CA VAL A 221 2.77 -2.35 -17.71
C VAL A 221 2.63 -2.99 -19.09
N SER A 222 3.67 -3.69 -19.55
CA SER A 222 3.63 -4.37 -20.86
C SER A 222 2.57 -5.47 -20.91
N LEU A 223 2.53 -6.34 -19.89
CA LEU A 223 1.61 -7.47 -19.86
C LEU A 223 0.15 -7.02 -19.70
N SER A 224 -0.12 -6.07 -18.81
CA SER A 224 -1.47 -5.53 -18.62
C SER A 224 -2.06 -4.96 -19.92
N ASN A 225 -1.27 -4.26 -20.72
CA ASN A 225 -1.72 -3.74 -22.02
C ASN A 225 -1.98 -4.86 -23.04
N SER A 226 -1.22 -5.95 -23.01
CA SER A 226 -1.42 -7.09 -23.92
C SER A 226 -2.65 -7.95 -23.57
N LEU A 227 -3.15 -7.85 -22.33
CA LEU A 227 -4.28 -8.63 -21.80
C LEU A 227 -5.61 -7.86 -21.79
N ALA A 228 -5.60 -6.59 -22.23
CA ALA A 228 -6.75 -5.70 -22.24
C ALA A 228 -7.52 -5.71 -23.55
#